data_AF-A0A0B1SE40-F1
#
_entry.id   AF-A0A0B1SE40-F1
#
_cell.length_a   1.000
_cell.length_b   1.000
_cell.length_c   1.000
_cell.angle_alpha   90.00
_cell.angle_beta   90.00
_cell.angle_gamma   90.00
#
_symmetry.space_group_name_H-M   'P 1'
#
loop_
_entity.id
_entity.type
_entity.pdbx_description
1 polymer ?
#
loop_
_entity_poly.entity_id
_entity_poly.type
_entity_poly.pdbx_seq_one_letter_code
_entity_poly.pdbx_strand_id
1 'polypeptide(L)'
;VKKFLRSAITSKQYDNEDVIAELVAKACVQTVPKNSYNFNVDNIRICKILGSGVSTSMVMNGMVFKRGAEGEIKHVNNARIAVFTCPFDLTQTETKGTVLIENAEELMGFAKGEENEVESQVKGLADNGVQVVVAAGKFGDLYLHFLNKYKIMAVRLTSKFDLRRLCRTVGAQAQARICAPAVNLLGTCDTVTVKEIGDENVVVFDNKGEKGNVATVIIRGSSQSRIDDVERAVDDAVNTYKALTKDAKLLPGAGAVEIELARQIESFGEKCPGLEQYAIKKFAYALETLPKSIAENAGMD
;
A
#
# COMPACT_ATOMS: atom_id res chain seq x y z
N VAL A 1 -19.68 6.91 -7.43
CA VAL A 1 -18.64 5.95 -7.00
C VAL A 1 -19.15 5.03 -5.89
N LYS A 2 -19.49 5.52 -4.69
CA LYS A 2 -19.92 4.69 -3.54
C LYS A 2 -21.01 3.65 -3.89
N LYS A 3 -22.10 4.09 -4.54
CA LYS A 3 -23.20 3.20 -4.96
C LYS A 3 -22.77 2.05 -5.89
N PHE A 4 -21.76 2.27 -6.74
CA PHE A 4 -21.25 1.26 -7.67
C PHE A 4 -20.29 0.29 -7.00
N LEU A 5 -19.46 0.80 -6.09
CA LEU A 5 -18.56 -0.06 -5.32
C LEU A 5 -19.34 -0.95 -4.35
N ARG A 6 -20.47 -0.45 -3.84
CA ARG A 6 -21.35 -1.22 -2.96
C ARG A 6 -21.75 -2.55 -3.58
N SER A 7 -22.25 -2.58 -4.82
CA SER A 7 -22.69 -3.83 -5.46
C SER A 7 -21.59 -4.88 -5.62
N ALA A 8 -20.32 -4.46 -5.78
CA ALA A 8 -19.19 -5.39 -5.84
C ALA A 8 -18.79 -5.94 -4.45
N ILE A 9 -19.14 -5.24 -3.37
CA ILE A 9 -18.79 -5.59 -1.99
C ILE A 9 -19.89 -6.41 -1.32
N THR A 10 -21.17 -6.15 -1.65
CA THR A 10 -22.34 -6.79 -1.02
C THR A 10 -22.26 -8.32 -1.03
N SER A 11 -21.74 -8.91 -2.12
CA SER A 11 -21.61 -10.37 -2.26
C SER A 11 -20.59 -11.01 -1.31
N LYS A 12 -19.67 -10.23 -0.73
CA LYS A 12 -18.62 -10.71 0.17
C LYS A 12 -18.82 -10.29 1.62
N GLN A 13 -19.32 -9.08 1.84
CA GLN A 13 -19.49 -8.48 3.16
C GLN A 13 -20.81 -7.73 3.22
N TYR A 14 -21.87 -8.44 3.61
CA TYR A 14 -23.23 -7.90 3.67
C TYR A 14 -23.37 -6.77 4.72
N ASP A 15 -22.86 -6.97 5.93
CA ASP A 15 -23.09 -6.03 7.04
C ASP A 15 -22.22 -4.75 6.98
N ASN A 16 -21.06 -4.80 6.34
CA ASN A 16 -20.05 -3.73 6.37
C ASN A 16 -19.85 -3.04 5.01
N GLU A 17 -20.77 -3.24 4.06
CA GLU A 17 -20.64 -2.78 2.68
C GLU A 17 -20.45 -1.27 2.56
N ASP A 18 -21.23 -0.47 3.31
CA ASP A 18 -21.22 0.99 3.20
C ASP A 18 -19.94 1.59 3.74
N VAL A 19 -19.37 1.01 4.80
CA VAL A 19 -18.10 1.43 5.40
C VAL A 19 -16.97 1.14 4.43
N ILE A 20 -16.88 -0.11 3.94
CA ILE A 20 -15.81 -0.52 3.01
C ILE A 20 -15.91 0.29 1.71
N ALA A 21 -17.12 0.45 1.15
CA ALA A 21 -17.33 1.22 -0.08
C ALA A 21 -16.88 2.68 0.07
N GLU A 22 -17.07 3.28 1.24
CA GLU A 22 -16.63 4.64 1.51
C GLU A 22 -15.11 4.76 1.65
N LEU A 23 -14.47 3.80 2.33
CA LEU A 23 -13.01 3.75 2.46
C LEU A 23 -12.37 3.58 1.08
N VAL A 24 -12.84 2.61 0.28
CA VAL A 24 -12.29 2.38 -1.06
C VAL A 24 -12.55 3.58 -1.96
N ALA A 25 -13.74 4.18 -1.93
CA ALA A 25 -14.02 5.37 -2.72
C ALA A 25 -13.06 6.53 -2.37
N LYS A 26 -12.79 6.78 -1.08
CA LYS A 26 -11.84 7.81 -0.65
C LYS A 26 -10.43 7.51 -1.17
N ALA A 27 -9.95 6.28 -1.00
CA ALA A 27 -8.62 5.87 -1.46
C ALA A 27 -8.47 5.97 -2.99
N CYS A 28 -9.49 5.55 -3.73
CA CYS A 28 -9.53 5.64 -5.20
C CYS A 28 -9.52 7.10 -5.68
N VAL A 29 -10.35 7.98 -5.09
CA VAL A 29 -10.41 9.40 -5.49
C VAL A 29 -9.07 10.10 -5.26
N GLN A 30 -8.39 9.79 -4.15
CA GLN A 30 -7.10 10.39 -3.80
C GLN A 30 -5.97 9.96 -4.74
N THR A 31 -6.03 8.73 -5.25
CA THR A 31 -4.98 8.13 -6.10
C THR A 31 -5.21 8.34 -7.60
N VAL A 32 -6.33 8.93 -8.00
CA VAL A 32 -6.66 9.13 -9.43
C VAL A 32 -5.69 10.12 -10.08
N PRO A 33 -4.89 9.67 -11.09
CA PRO A 33 -4.04 10.56 -11.85
C PRO A 33 -4.87 11.51 -12.73
N LYS A 34 -4.23 12.57 -13.26
CA LYS A 34 -4.89 13.52 -14.19
C LYS A 34 -5.53 12.82 -15.40
N ASN A 35 -4.93 11.74 -15.88
CA ASN A 35 -5.51 10.85 -16.88
C ASN A 35 -6.10 9.60 -16.20
N SER A 36 -7.42 9.55 -16.06
CA SER A 36 -8.13 8.48 -15.36
C SER A 36 -7.87 7.09 -15.95
N TYR A 37 -7.56 6.96 -17.24
CA TYR A 37 -7.31 5.67 -17.89
C TYR A 37 -6.07 4.94 -17.36
N ASN A 38 -5.09 5.69 -16.85
CA ASN A 38 -3.84 5.14 -16.30
C ASN A 38 -3.93 4.80 -14.81
N PHE A 39 -5.13 4.54 -14.30
CA PHE A 39 -5.32 4.13 -12.91
C PHE A 39 -4.61 2.79 -12.64
N ASN A 40 -3.59 2.81 -11.78
CA ASN A 40 -2.89 1.62 -11.33
C ASN A 40 -3.41 1.16 -9.97
N VAL A 41 -3.81 -0.11 -9.89
CA VAL A 41 -4.29 -0.77 -8.66
C VAL A 41 -3.17 -0.86 -7.63
N ASP A 42 -1.91 -0.98 -8.05
CA ASP A 42 -0.75 -1.05 -7.15
C ASP A 42 -0.57 0.19 -6.27
N ASN A 43 -1.22 1.31 -6.64
CA ASN A 43 -1.19 2.55 -5.89
C ASN A 43 -2.14 2.52 -4.68
N ILE A 44 -3.01 1.53 -4.56
CA ILE A 44 -3.83 1.32 -3.37
C ILE A 44 -3.23 0.16 -2.60
N ARG A 45 -2.75 0.45 -1.39
CA ARG A 45 -2.19 -0.55 -0.50
C ARG A 45 -3.20 -0.93 0.57
N ILE A 46 -3.20 -2.19 0.94
CA ILE A 46 -3.95 -2.68 2.09
C ILE A 46 -2.96 -2.98 3.22
N CYS A 47 -3.24 -2.45 4.42
CA CYS A 47 -2.50 -2.75 5.64
C CYS A 47 -3.44 -3.43 6.64
N LYS A 48 -3.20 -4.73 6.86
CA LYS A 48 -4.00 -5.57 7.75
C LYS A 48 -3.54 -5.41 9.21
N ILE A 49 -4.36 -4.93 10.13
CA ILE A 49 -3.95 -4.88 11.54
C ILE A 49 -5.01 -5.61 12.37
N LEU A 50 -4.54 -6.55 13.20
CA LEU A 50 -5.40 -7.35 14.06
C LEU A 50 -6.00 -6.50 15.19
N GLY A 51 -7.23 -6.83 15.56
CA GLY A 51 -7.99 -6.23 16.64
C GLY A 51 -9.01 -5.18 16.19
N SER A 52 -10.02 -4.95 17.03
CA SER A 52 -11.19 -4.10 16.74
C SER A 52 -12.11 -4.64 15.62
N GLY A 53 -13.16 -3.89 15.29
CA GLY A 53 -14.09 -4.20 14.21
C GLY A 53 -13.69 -3.57 12.88
N VAL A 54 -14.36 -3.98 11.80
CA VAL A 54 -14.13 -3.42 10.45
C VAL A 54 -14.50 -1.94 10.38
N SER A 55 -15.43 -1.49 11.23
CA SER A 55 -15.88 -0.10 11.33
C SER A 55 -14.79 0.90 11.72
N THR A 56 -13.72 0.45 12.40
CA THR A 56 -12.60 1.31 12.80
C THR A 56 -11.47 1.37 11.76
N SER A 57 -11.68 0.73 10.61
CA SER A 57 -10.78 0.82 9.46
C SER A 57 -10.71 2.25 8.92
N MET A 58 -9.53 2.66 8.47
CA MET A 58 -9.27 4.04 8.03
C MET A 58 -8.46 4.09 6.74
N VAL A 59 -8.58 5.20 6.02
CA VAL A 59 -7.76 5.49 4.83
C VAL A 59 -6.76 6.57 5.18
N MET A 60 -5.50 6.36 4.84
CA MET A 60 -4.42 7.32 5.00
C MET A 60 -3.80 7.68 3.65
N ASN A 61 -3.47 8.96 3.49
CA ASN A 61 -2.83 9.48 2.28
C ASN A 61 -1.33 9.24 2.35
N GLY A 62 -0.89 8.10 1.82
CA GLY A 62 0.53 7.75 1.79
C GLY A 62 0.74 6.30 2.17
N MET A 63 1.83 6.03 2.89
CA MET A 63 2.27 4.68 3.19
C MET A 63 2.28 4.37 4.67
N VAL A 64 1.79 3.19 4.99
CA VAL A 64 1.72 2.66 6.34
C VAL A 64 2.54 1.38 6.40
N PHE A 65 3.39 1.23 7.43
CA PHE A 65 4.22 0.05 7.65
C PHE A 65 4.02 -0.49 9.05
N LYS A 66 3.77 -1.80 9.16
CA LYS A 66 3.60 -2.53 10.42
C LYS A 66 4.93 -2.77 11.13
N ARG A 67 5.62 -1.67 11.43
CA ARG A 67 6.87 -1.69 12.16
C ARG A 67 7.05 -0.35 12.84
N GLY A 68 7.62 -0.39 14.04
CA GLY A 68 8.04 0.81 14.75
C GLY A 68 9.26 1.47 14.11
N ALA A 69 9.53 2.71 14.54
CA ALA A 69 10.83 3.32 14.36
C ALA A 69 11.85 2.62 15.27
N GLU A 70 13.08 2.45 14.78
CA GLU A 70 14.17 1.86 15.59
C GLU A 70 14.78 2.93 16.53
N GLY A 71 14.68 4.22 16.17
CA GLY A 71 15.19 5.34 16.96
C GLY A 71 14.21 5.88 18.02
N GLU A 72 14.66 6.88 18.78
CA GLU A 72 13.88 7.50 19.85
C GLU A 72 12.78 8.44 19.32
N ILE A 73 12.99 9.02 18.14
CA ILE A 73 12.07 10.01 17.55
C ILE A 73 10.89 9.31 16.89
N LYS A 74 9.70 9.62 17.39
CA LYS A 74 8.44 9.04 16.93
C LYS A 74 7.63 9.97 16.03
N HIS A 75 7.96 11.26 15.96
CA HIS A 75 7.17 12.24 15.23
C HIS A 75 8.04 13.31 14.58
N VAL A 76 7.86 13.52 13.27
CA VAL A 76 8.53 14.55 12.48
C VAL A 76 7.52 15.21 11.55
N ASN A 77 7.52 16.54 11.52
CA ASN A 77 6.71 17.37 10.61
C ASN A 77 7.60 18.00 9.54
N ASN A 78 7.10 18.08 8.29
CA ASN A 78 7.80 18.53 7.09
C ASN A 78 9.16 17.83 6.92
N ALA A 79 9.12 16.51 6.95
CA ALA A 79 10.28 15.64 6.90
C ALA A 79 10.95 15.63 5.52
N ARG A 80 12.26 15.86 5.51
CA ARG A 80 13.14 15.43 4.40
C ARG A 80 13.58 14.00 4.63
N ILE A 81 13.32 13.14 3.64
CA ILE A 81 13.50 11.70 3.75
C ILE A 81 14.63 11.25 2.83
N ALA A 82 15.63 10.59 3.39
CA ALA A 82 16.63 9.87 2.63
C ALA A 82 16.32 8.37 2.64
N VAL A 83 16.33 7.75 1.45
CA VAL A 83 16.03 6.33 1.28
C VAL A 83 17.30 5.59 0.86
N PHE A 84 17.66 4.53 1.57
CA PHE A 84 18.86 3.73 1.35
C PHE A 84 18.51 2.26 1.13
N THR A 85 19.11 1.65 0.10
CA THR A 85 19.01 0.21 -0.14
C THR A 85 20.05 -0.59 0.65
N CYS A 86 21.04 0.07 1.24
CA CYS A 86 22.06 -0.57 2.08
C CYS A 86 21.62 -0.67 3.55
N PRO A 87 22.16 -1.63 4.32
CA PRO A 87 22.17 -1.57 5.77
C PRO A 87 22.99 -0.39 6.28
N PHE A 88 22.63 0.11 7.45
CA PHE A 88 23.47 1.03 8.25
C PHE A 88 24.21 0.18 9.26
N ASP A 89 25.33 -0.39 8.85
CA ASP A 89 26.18 -1.20 9.71
C ASP A 89 27.65 -0.85 9.41
N LEU A 90 28.55 -1.27 10.28
CA LEU A 90 29.98 -1.14 10.04
C LEU A 90 30.32 -1.82 8.71
N THR A 91 31.03 -1.10 7.85
CA THR A 91 31.33 -1.57 6.50
C THR A 91 32.31 -2.72 6.56
N GLN A 92 31.78 -3.94 6.54
CA GLN A 92 32.60 -5.12 6.36
C GLN A 92 33.09 -5.17 4.91
N THR A 93 34.39 -5.38 4.73
CA THR A 93 34.97 -5.62 3.41
C THR A 93 34.44 -6.93 2.85
N GLU A 94 34.04 -6.94 1.58
CA GLU A 94 33.56 -8.17 0.92
C GLU A 94 34.65 -9.25 0.86
N THR A 95 35.90 -8.82 0.77
CA THR A 95 37.08 -9.67 0.92
C THR A 95 37.47 -9.79 2.39
N LYS A 96 37.90 -10.98 2.82
CA LYS A 96 38.44 -11.21 4.16
C LYS A 96 39.68 -10.32 4.36
N GLY A 97 39.48 -9.18 5.01
CA GLY A 97 40.54 -8.31 5.49
C GLY A 97 40.79 -8.62 6.96
N THR A 98 41.96 -9.15 7.28
CA THR A 98 42.39 -9.29 8.68
C THR A 98 43.16 -8.03 9.06
N VAL A 99 42.60 -7.24 9.97
CA VAL A 99 43.34 -6.15 10.59
C VAL A 99 44.25 -6.78 11.65
N LEU A 100 45.56 -6.67 11.45
CA LEU A 100 46.55 -7.10 12.45
C LEU A 100 46.73 -5.93 13.42
N ILE A 101 46.41 -6.14 14.70
CA ILE A 101 46.56 -5.15 15.76
C ILE A 101 47.68 -5.65 16.66
N GLU A 102 48.82 -4.96 16.65
CA GLU A 102 50.00 -5.37 17.42
C GLU A 102 50.06 -4.66 18.78
N ASN A 103 49.53 -3.43 18.84
CA ASN A 103 49.64 -2.55 20.02
C ASN A 103 48.29 -2.13 20.60
N ALA A 104 48.24 -1.84 21.91
CA ALA A 104 47.04 -1.32 22.57
C ALA A 104 46.62 0.06 22.04
N GLU A 105 47.58 0.89 21.62
CA GLU A 105 47.31 2.20 21.01
C GLU A 105 46.65 2.06 19.63
N GLU A 106 47.06 1.06 18.83
CA GLU A 106 46.44 0.75 17.54
C GLU A 106 45.00 0.27 17.70
N LEU A 107 44.72 -0.52 18.73
CA LEU A 107 43.36 -0.95 19.07
C LEU A 107 42.46 0.25 19.37
N MET A 108 42.93 1.17 20.23
CA MET A 108 42.18 2.40 20.55
C MET A 108 42.05 3.33 19.34
N GLY A 109 43.07 3.42 18.50
CA GLY A 109 43.04 4.21 17.27
C GLY A 109 42.03 3.66 16.26
N PHE A 110 41.96 2.34 16.11
CA PHE A 110 41.00 1.67 15.24
C PHE A 110 39.55 1.91 15.69
N ALA A 111 39.27 1.71 16.98
CA ALA A 111 37.93 1.95 17.53
C ALA A 111 37.48 3.41 17.34
N LYS A 112 38.36 4.38 17.63
CA LYS A 112 38.07 5.80 17.39
C LYS A 112 37.93 6.13 15.90
N GLY A 113 38.68 5.45 15.04
CA GLY A 113 38.57 5.58 13.59
C GLY A 113 37.19 5.19 13.07
N GLU A 114 36.69 4.02 13.50
CA GLU A 114 35.34 3.55 13.17
C GLU A 114 34.26 4.52 13.69
N GLU A 115 34.37 4.99 14.94
CA GLU A 115 33.44 5.96 15.51
C GLU A 115 33.41 7.27 14.72
N ASN A 116 34.58 7.81 14.36
CA ASN A 116 34.70 9.05 13.58
C ASN A 116 34.15 8.88 12.16
N GLU A 117 34.36 7.73 11.52
CA GLU A 117 33.80 7.46 10.20
C GLU A 117 32.26 7.46 10.25
N VAL A 118 31.68 6.71 11.19
CA VAL A 118 30.23 6.66 11.39
C VAL A 118 29.67 8.05 11.72
N GLU A 119 30.32 8.80 12.62
CA GLU A 119 29.90 10.16 12.96
C GLU A 119 29.95 11.09 11.74
N SER A 120 31.00 11.01 10.92
CA SER A 120 31.13 11.84 9.71
C SER A 120 30.02 11.57 8.69
N GLN A 121 29.63 10.31 8.51
CA GLN A 121 28.55 9.92 7.60
C GLN A 121 27.20 10.43 8.09
N VAL A 122 26.88 10.23 9.38
CA VAL A 122 25.60 10.71 9.95
C VAL A 122 25.56 12.24 10.00
N LYS A 123 26.68 12.89 10.33
CA LYS A 123 26.78 14.34 10.29
C LYS A 123 26.54 14.90 8.89
N GLY A 124 27.07 14.27 7.85
CA GLY A 124 26.77 14.64 6.46
C GLY A 124 25.28 14.55 6.10
N LEU A 125 24.54 13.60 6.69
CA LEU A 125 23.07 13.53 6.54
C LEU A 125 22.37 14.66 7.28
N ALA A 126 22.82 14.98 8.50
CA ALA A 126 22.28 16.06 9.32
C ALA A 126 22.52 17.43 8.66
N ASP A 127 23.71 17.67 8.11
CA ASP A 127 24.09 18.93 7.44
C ASP A 127 23.23 19.18 6.18
N ASN A 128 22.82 18.12 5.48
CA ASN A 128 21.86 18.21 4.36
C ASN A 128 20.40 18.43 4.81
N GLY A 129 20.14 18.43 6.12
CA GLY A 129 18.82 18.61 6.72
C GLY A 129 17.91 17.40 6.59
N VAL A 130 18.47 16.18 6.51
CA VAL A 130 17.69 14.94 6.52
C VAL A 130 17.13 14.70 7.92
N GLN A 131 15.82 14.53 8.04
CA GLN A 131 15.15 14.29 9.32
C GLN A 131 14.69 12.84 9.48
N VAL A 132 14.47 12.13 8.37
CA VAL A 132 14.06 10.73 8.37
C VAL A 132 14.96 9.93 7.44
N VAL A 133 15.52 8.84 7.95
CA VAL A 133 16.32 7.89 7.19
C VAL A 133 15.56 6.57 7.11
N VAL A 134 15.36 6.11 5.89
CA VAL A 134 14.69 4.83 5.61
C VAL A 134 15.71 3.88 5.00
N ALA A 135 15.98 2.76 5.66
CA ALA A 135 16.96 1.78 5.21
C ALA A 135 16.34 0.41 4.95
N ALA A 136 16.83 -0.29 3.94
CA ALA A 136 16.43 -1.67 3.67
C ALA A 136 17.03 -2.68 4.67
N GLY A 137 18.24 -2.37 5.16
CA GLY A 137 19.03 -3.24 6.00
C GLY A 137 18.94 -2.91 7.50
N LYS A 138 19.75 -3.59 8.32
CA LYS A 138 19.73 -3.39 9.78
C LYS A 138 20.35 -2.03 10.11
N PHE A 139 19.99 -1.49 11.27
CA PHE A 139 20.71 -0.38 11.87
C PHE A 139 21.61 -0.97 12.97
N GLY A 140 22.90 -0.72 12.89
CA GLY A 140 23.85 -1.01 13.95
C GLY A 140 23.73 0.01 15.08
N ASP A 141 24.05 -0.41 16.30
CA ASP A 141 23.85 0.37 17.52
C ASP A 141 24.61 1.71 17.49
N LEU A 142 25.82 1.71 16.91
CA LEU A 142 26.64 2.92 16.77
C LEU A 142 25.97 3.96 15.86
N TYR A 143 25.46 3.53 14.71
CA TYR A 143 24.69 4.42 13.82
C TYR A 143 23.43 4.93 14.50
N LEU A 144 22.72 4.07 15.25
CA LEU A 144 21.51 4.45 15.94
C LEU A 144 21.77 5.49 17.04
N HIS A 145 22.87 5.36 17.77
CA HIS A 145 23.33 6.34 18.76
C HIS A 145 23.55 7.72 18.13
N PHE A 146 24.30 7.80 17.02
CA PHE A 146 24.54 9.06 16.33
C PHE A 146 23.27 9.62 15.67
N LEU A 147 22.43 8.78 15.05
CA LEU A 147 21.14 9.22 14.49
C LEU A 147 20.25 9.86 15.56
N ASN A 148 20.20 9.28 16.77
CA ASN A 148 19.48 9.88 17.89
C ASN A 148 20.12 11.20 18.35
N LYS A 149 21.46 11.28 18.43
CA LYS A 149 22.20 12.51 18.77
C LYS A 149 21.86 13.67 17.82
N TYR A 150 21.76 13.41 16.53
CA TYR A 150 21.40 14.40 15.50
C TYR A 150 19.89 14.57 15.29
N LYS A 151 19.06 13.90 16.10
CA LYS A 151 17.60 13.93 16.02
C LYS A 151 17.03 13.48 14.67
N ILE A 152 17.59 12.41 14.11
CA ILE A 152 17.13 11.79 12.85
C ILE A 152 16.33 10.53 13.17
N MET A 153 15.14 10.42 12.60
CA MET A 153 14.28 9.25 12.73
C MET A 153 14.75 8.11 11.83
N ALA A 154 14.99 6.93 12.39
CA ALA A 154 15.40 5.74 11.66
C ALA A 154 14.22 4.76 11.45
N VAL A 155 13.93 4.43 10.19
CA VAL A 155 12.87 3.48 9.80
C VAL A 155 13.46 2.35 8.96
N ARG A 156 13.16 1.10 9.34
CA ARG A 156 13.69 -0.09 8.67
C ARG A 156 12.63 -0.78 7.81
N LEU A 157 12.86 -0.87 6.50
CA LEU A 157 11.97 -1.52 5.54
C LEU A 157 12.63 -2.72 4.85
N THR A 158 12.29 -3.94 5.26
CA THR A 158 12.93 -5.15 4.70
C THR A 158 12.55 -5.46 3.25
N SER A 159 11.38 -4.99 2.78
CA SER A 159 10.88 -5.29 1.45
C SER A 159 11.36 -4.27 0.41
N LYS A 160 12.05 -4.77 -0.63
CA LYS A 160 12.49 -3.97 -1.79
C LYS A 160 11.32 -3.34 -2.55
N PHE A 161 10.17 -4.03 -2.61
CA PHE A 161 8.97 -3.52 -3.27
C PHE A 161 8.38 -2.32 -2.53
N ASP A 162 8.37 -2.40 -1.20
CA ASP A 162 7.89 -1.34 -0.32
C ASP A 162 8.77 -0.11 -0.39
N LEU A 163 10.09 -0.31 -0.42
CA LEU A 163 11.04 0.79 -0.60
C LEU A 163 10.86 1.49 -1.94
N ARG A 164 10.68 0.73 -3.04
CA ARG A 164 10.40 1.31 -4.37
C ARG A 164 9.10 2.11 -4.38
N ARG A 165 8.07 1.66 -3.67
CA ARG A 165 6.80 2.38 -3.53
C ARG A 165 6.98 3.65 -2.72
N LEU A 166 7.73 3.60 -1.61
CA LEU A 166 8.02 4.78 -0.80
C LEU A 166 8.76 5.85 -1.60
N CYS A 167 9.71 5.44 -2.43
CA CYS A 167 10.37 6.36 -3.36
C CYS A 167 9.37 7.07 -4.30
N ARG A 168 8.33 6.38 -4.77
CA ARG A 168 7.29 6.98 -5.63
C ARG A 168 6.33 7.90 -4.87
N THR A 169 6.06 7.64 -3.60
CA THR A 169 5.14 8.46 -2.80
C THR A 169 5.78 9.73 -2.29
N VAL A 170 7.04 9.62 -1.86
CA VAL A 170 7.81 10.72 -1.29
C VAL A 170 8.61 11.48 -2.37
N GLY A 171 8.76 10.88 -3.56
CA GLY A 171 9.57 11.44 -4.65
C GLY A 171 11.09 11.27 -4.44
N ALA A 172 11.50 10.39 -3.54
CA ALA A 172 12.90 10.13 -3.23
C ALA A 172 13.56 9.18 -4.24
N GLN A 173 14.88 9.30 -4.41
CA GLN A 173 15.68 8.29 -5.10
C GLN A 173 16.47 7.44 -4.10
N ALA A 174 16.31 6.11 -4.17
CA ALA A 174 17.01 5.20 -3.28
C ALA A 174 18.51 5.17 -3.58
N GLN A 175 19.34 5.34 -2.54
CA GLN A 175 20.79 5.33 -2.61
C GLN A 175 21.37 3.98 -2.20
N ALA A 176 22.41 3.52 -2.90
CA ALA A 176 23.06 2.25 -2.62
C ALA A 176 24.20 2.33 -1.61
N ARG A 177 24.70 3.54 -1.32
CA ARG A 177 25.80 3.79 -0.38
C ARG A 177 25.36 4.82 0.65
N ILE A 178 25.87 4.68 1.87
CA ILE A 178 25.73 5.67 2.94
C ILE A 178 26.60 6.87 2.55
N CYS A 179 25.98 7.84 1.89
CA CYS A 179 26.59 9.09 1.51
C CYS A 179 25.55 10.18 1.64
N ALA A 180 26.01 11.41 1.91
CA ALA A 180 25.17 12.60 1.97
C ALA A 180 24.49 12.81 0.60
N PRO A 181 23.18 12.54 0.46
CA PRO A 181 22.52 12.64 -0.83
C PRO A 181 22.34 14.11 -1.22
N ALA A 182 22.47 14.41 -2.51
CA ALA A 182 22.13 15.74 -3.01
C ALA A 182 20.66 16.08 -2.71
N VAL A 183 20.36 17.37 -2.50
CA VAL A 183 19.02 17.85 -2.10
C VAL A 183 17.93 17.39 -3.08
N ASN A 184 18.26 17.26 -4.37
CA ASN A 184 17.33 16.80 -5.41
C ASN A 184 16.93 15.32 -5.30
N LEU A 185 17.72 14.51 -4.58
CA LEU A 185 17.50 13.07 -4.40
C LEU A 185 16.68 12.77 -3.14
N LEU A 186 16.52 13.77 -2.27
CA LEU A 186 15.75 13.68 -1.04
C LEU A 186 14.25 13.71 -1.34
N GLY A 187 13.52 12.86 -0.64
CA GLY A 187 12.08 12.90 -0.62
C GLY A 187 11.55 13.96 0.33
N THR A 188 10.32 14.41 0.09
CA THR A 188 9.58 15.29 1.00
C THR A 188 8.30 14.62 1.48
N CYS A 189 8.01 14.74 2.77
CA CYS A 189 6.78 14.22 3.38
C CYS A 189 6.27 15.19 4.44
N ASP A 190 4.96 15.41 4.48
CA ASP A 190 4.37 16.39 5.39
C ASP A 190 4.44 15.93 6.84
N THR A 191 4.12 14.67 7.11
CA THR A 191 4.19 14.13 8.47
C THR A 191 4.63 12.67 8.47
N VAL A 192 5.62 12.36 9.30
CA VAL A 192 6.05 10.99 9.58
C VAL A 192 5.83 10.73 11.07
N THR A 193 4.94 9.78 11.37
CA THR A 193 4.49 9.52 12.74
C THR A 193 4.49 8.02 13.04
N VAL A 194 5.02 7.62 14.19
CA VAL A 194 4.75 6.30 14.76
C VAL A 194 3.43 6.39 15.51
N LYS A 195 2.42 5.66 15.05
CA LYS A 195 1.14 5.51 15.72
C LYS A 195 1.00 4.09 16.22
N GLU A 196 0.50 3.96 17.42
CA GLU A 196 0.06 2.69 17.96
C GLU A 196 -1.39 2.48 17.51
N ILE A 197 -1.63 1.42 16.73
CA ILE A 197 -2.96 1.09 16.22
C ILE A 197 -3.27 -0.32 16.73
N GLY A 198 -4.12 -0.43 17.75
CA GLY A 198 -4.29 -1.68 18.49
C GLY A 198 -3.02 -1.98 19.29
N ASP A 199 -2.46 -3.18 19.11
CA ASP A 199 -1.26 -3.62 19.81
C ASP A 199 0.02 -3.51 18.96
N GLU A 200 -0.09 -2.99 17.72
CA GLU A 200 1.04 -2.85 16.81
C GLU A 200 1.48 -1.39 16.68
N ASN A 201 2.80 -1.18 16.73
CA ASN A 201 3.43 0.09 16.39
C ASN A 201 3.61 0.19 14.87
N VAL A 202 3.03 1.25 14.31
CA VAL A 202 2.95 1.45 12.87
C VAL A 202 3.53 2.80 12.50
N VAL A 203 4.51 2.80 11.58
CA VAL A 203 5.02 4.04 11.00
C VAL A 203 4.10 4.46 9.86
N VAL A 204 3.62 5.69 9.94
CA VAL A 204 2.75 6.32 8.94
C VAL A 204 3.49 7.49 8.30
N PHE A 205 3.63 7.41 6.98
CA PHE A 205 4.06 8.50 6.11
C PHE A 205 2.81 9.11 5.49
N ASP A 206 2.43 10.30 5.96
CA ASP A 206 1.21 10.99 5.55
C ASP A 206 1.57 12.26 4.76
N ASN A 207 1.04 12.33 3.54
CA ASN A 207 1.19 13.45 2.60
C ASN A 207 -0.17 14.13 2.45
N LYS A 208 -0.27 15.33 3.00
CA LYS A 208 -1.42 16.25 2.94
C LYS A 208 -1.51 16.99 1.60
N GLY A 209 -0.42 17.02 0.81
CA GLY A 209 -0.38 17.63 -0.53
C GLY A 209 -1.30 17.00 -1.58
N GLU A 210 -1.58 17.76 -2.65
CA GLU A 210 -2.50 17.39 -3.74
C GLU A 210 -2.12 16.05 -4.41
N LYS A 211 -3.05 15.09 -4.37
CA LYS A 211 -3.01 13.78 -5.06
C LYS A 211 -1.77 12.96 -4.72
N GLY A 212 -1.83 12.28 -3.58
CA GLY A 212 -0.87 11.23 -3.25
C GLY A 212 -0.87 10.13 -4.32
N ASN A 213 0.31 9.81 -4.85
CA ASN A 213 0.48 8.72 -5.83
C ASN A 213 0.06 7.36 -5.27
N VAL A 214 0.00 7.21 -3.94
CA VAL A 214 -0.39 5.96 -3.26
C VAL A 214 -1.26 6.30 -2.04
N ALA A 215 -2.33 5.54 -1.84
CA ALA A 215 -3.14 5.56 -0.63
C ALA A 215 -3.04 4.21 0.07
N THR A 216 -3.07 4.21 1.40
CA THR A 216 -3.11 2.96 2.18
C THR A 216 -4.42 2.86 2.95
N VAL A 217 -5.16 1.79 2.70
CA VAL A 217 -6.35 1.38 3.46
C VAL A 217 -5.88 0.50 4.61
N ILE A 218 -6.09 0.97 5.84
CA ILE A 218 -5.83 0.19 7.05
C ILE A 218 -7.10 -0.57 7.39
N ILE A 219 -7.05 -1.89 7.30
CA ILE A 219 -8.16 -2.78 7.61
C ILE A 219 -7.96 -3.34 9.01
N ARG A 220 -8.98 -3.18 9.85
CA ARG A 220 -9.06 -3.72 11.21
C ARG A 220 -10.04 -4.88 11.24
N GLY A 221 -9.78 -5.87 12.10
CA GLY A 221 -10.70 -6.99 12.28
C GLY A 221 -10.33 -7.88 13.46
N SER A 222 -11.33 -8.57 13.99
CA SER A 222 -11.20 -9.41 15.19
C SER A 222 -10.39 -10.69 14.96
N SER A 223 -10.34 -11.17 13.72
CA SER A 223 -9.71 -12.44 13.36
C SER A 223 -9.06 -12.30 11.99
N GLN A 224 -7.93 -12.98 11.78
CA GLN A 224 -7.17 -12.91 10.53
C GLN A 224 -8.02 -13.31 9.31
N SER A 225 -8.83 -14.37 9.45
CA SER A 225 -9.76 -14.82 8.40
C SER A 225 -10.71 -13.72 7.95
N ARG A 226 -11.33 -13.00 8.91
CA ARG A 226 -12.21 -11.87 8.59
C ARG A 226 -11.48 -10.74 7.89
N ILE A 227 -10.24 -10.46 8.28
CA ILE A 227 -9.44 -9.41 7.63
C ILE A 227 -9.10 -9.81 6.20
N ASP A 228 -8.73 -11.07 5.97
CA ASP A 228 -8.41 -11.57 4.63
C ASP A 228 -9.65 -11.56 3.71
N ASP A 229 -10.85 -11.83 4.25
CA ASP A 229 -12.10 -11.70 3.49
C ASP A 229 -12.43 -10.23 3.14
N VAL A 230 -12.19 -9.30 4.06
CA VAL A 230 -12.36 -7.85 3.80
C VAL A 230 -11.31 -7.34 2.81
N GLU A 231 -10.06 -7.81 2.89
CA GLU A 231 -9.01 -7.51 1.91
C GLU A 231 -9.45 -7.91 0.49
N ARG A 232 -9.97 -9.14 0.33
CA ARG A 232 -10.53 -9.59 -0.96
C ARG A 232 -11.70 -8.74 -1.44
N ALA A 233 -12.52 -8.19 -0.54
CA ALA A 233 -13.61 -7.29 -0.90
C ALA A 233 -13.10 -5.92 -1.35
N VAL A 234 -12.06 -5.40 -0.69
CA VAL A 234 -11.39 -4.16 -1.08
C VAL A 234 -10.72 -4.32 -2.45
N ASP A 235 -10.01 -5.41 -2.69
CA ASP A 235 -9.33 -5.67 -3.97
C ASP A 235 -10.32 -5.70 -5.15
N ASP A 236 -11.46 -6.39 -5.00
CA ASP A 236 -12.51 -6.41 -6.03
C ASP A 236 -13.13 -5.03 -6.24
N ALA A 237 -13.35 -4.27 -5.18
CA ALA A 237 -13.88 -2.91 -5.28
C ALA A 237 -12.89 -1.99 -6.02
N VAL A 238 -11.58 -2.09 -5.75
CA VAL A 238 -10.55 -1.33 -6.46
C VAL A 238 -10.48 -1.73 -7.94
N ASN A 239 -10.58 -3.02 -8.24
CA ASN A 239 -10.62 -3.51 -9.62
C ASN A 239 -11.88 -3.06 -10.37
N THR A 240 -13.02 -3.03 -9.68
CA THR A 240 -14.28 -2.48 -10.22
C THR A 240 -14.13 -0.99 -10.51
N TYR A 241 -13.49 -0.23 -9.61
CA TYR A 241 -13.17 1.16 -9.86
C TYR A 241 -12.26 1.35 -11.09
N LYS A 242 -11.26 0.49 -11.27
CA LYS A 242 -10.41 0.48 -12.47
C LYS A 242 -11.23 0.24 -13.74
N ALA A 243 -12.20 -0.68 -13.71
CA ALA A 243 -13.09 -0.90 -14.86
C ALA A 243 -13.89 0.37 -15.19
N LEU A 244 -14.44 1.04 -14.18
CA LEU A 244 -15.15 2.32 -14.33
C LEU A 244 -14.28 3.44 -14.90
N THR A 245 -12.98 3.46 -14.60
CA THR A 245 -12.06 4.44 -15.20
C THR A 245 -11.78 4.19 -16.68
N LYS A 246 -12.01 2.97 -17.19
CA LYS A 246 -11.84 2.62 -18.60
C LYS A 246 -13.12 2.85 -19.41
N ASP A 247 -14.25 2.38 -18.89
CA ASP A 247 -15.56 2.59 -19.48
C ASP A 247 -16.56 3.03 -18.40
N ALA A 248 -17.24 4.14 -18.64
CA ALA A 248 -18.21 4.73 -17.72
C ALA A 248 -19.64 4.20 -17.94
N LYS A 249 -19.85 3.28 -18.89
CA LYS A 249 -21.15 2.66 -19.13
C LYS A 249 -21.50 1.71 -17.98
N LEU A 250 -22.73 1.80 -17.54
CA LEU A 250 -23.26 1.06 -16.40
C LEU A 250 -24.53 0.34 -16.83
N LEU A 251 -24.67 -0.89 -16.36
CA LEU A 251 -25.84 -1.71 -16.59
C LEU A 251 -26.45 -2.13 -15.25
N PRO A 252 -27.78 -2.34 -15.18
CA PRO A 252 -28.40 -2.87 -13.98
C PRO A 252 -27.93 -4.31 -13.72
N GLY A 253 -27.67 -4.66 -12.45
CA GLY A 253 -27.21 -5.99 -12.06
C GLY A 253 -28.33 -6.95 -11.69
N ALA A 254 -27.98 -7.98 -10.90
CA ALA A 254 -28.91 -8.95 -10.29
C ALA A 254 -29.82 -9.68 -11.30
N GLY A 255 -29.29 -10.07 -12.46
CA GLY A 255 -30.04 -10.82 -13.47
C GLY A 255 -30.84 -9.95 -14.46
N ALA A 256 -30.93 -8.63 -14.25
CA ALA A 256 -31.74 -7.75 -15.10
C ALA A 256 -31.21 -7.69 -16.54
N VAL A 257 -29.89 -7.67 -16.72
CA VAL A 257 -29.24 -7.67 -18.04
C VAL A 257 -29.41 -9.04 -18.71
N GLU A 258 -29.24 -10.11 -17.95
CA GLU A 258 -29.36 -11.48 -18.43
C GLU A 258 -30.78 -11.78 -18.94
N ILE A 259 -31.82 -11.32 -18.22
CA ILE A 259 -33.22 -11.46 -18.64
C ILE A 259 -33.53 -10.61 -19.88
N GLU A 260 -33.07 -9.36 -19.93
CA GLU A 260 -33.32 -8.53 -21.11
C GLU A 260 -32.61 -9.08 -22.35
N LEU A 261 -31.40 -9.61 -22.20
CA LEU A 261 -30.69 -10.31 -23.27
C LEU A 261 -31.42 -11.59 -23.69
N ALA A 262 -31.89 -12.40 -22.74
CA ALA A 262 -32.67 -13.60 -23.03
C ALA A 262 -33.91 -13.27 -23.87
N ARG A 263 -34.67 -12.24 -23.47
CA ARG A 263 -35.86 -11.77 -24.18
C ARG A 263 -35.55 -11.31 -25.61
N GLN A 264 -34.48 -10.54 -25.80
CA GLN A 264 -34.07 -10.07 -27.13
C GLN A 264 -33.62 -11.22 -28.03
N ILE A 265 -32.81 -12.14 -27.51
CA ILE A 265 -32.29 -13.29 -28.24
C ILE A 265 -33.42 -14.27 -28.61
N GLU A 266 -34.38 -14.49 -27.71
CA GLU A 266 -35.55 -15.31 -27.98
C GLU A 266 -36.39 -14.72 -29.12
N SER A 267 -36.68 -13.41 -29.07
CA SER A 267 -37.42 -12.70 -30.14
C SER A 267 -36.69 -12.73 -31.49
N PHE A 268 -35.35 -12.78 -31.46
CA PHE A 268 -34.53 -12.97 -32.65
C PHE A 268 -34.63 -14.42 -33.16
N GLY A 269 -34.58 -15.39 -32.26
CA GLY A 269 -34.76 -16.81 -32.58
C GLY A 269 -36.11 -17.13 -33.20
N GLU A 270 -37.18 -16.41 -32.85
CA GLU A 270 -38.50 -16.54 -33.51
C GLU A 270 -38.50 -16.12 -34.98
N LYS A 271 -37.67 -15.16 -35.35
CA LYS A 271 -37.57 -14.63 -36.72
C LYS A 271 -36.67 -15.49 -37.61
N CYS A 272 -35.78 -16.31 -37.02
CA CYS A 272 -34.88 -17.18 -37.76
C CYS A 272 -35.57 -18.50 -38.15
N PRO A 273 -35.69 -18.81 -39.46
CA PRO A 273 -36.19 -20.11 -39.89
C PRO A 273 -35.09 -21.18 -39.79
N GLY A 274 -35.50 -22.42 -39.52
CA GLY A 274 -34.62 -23.60 -39.57
C GLY A 274 -34.20 -24.15 -38.21
N LEU A 275 -33.24 -25.07 -38.21
CA LEU A 275 -32.80 -25.80 -37.00
C LEU A 275 -32.03 -24.91 -36.01
N GLU A 276 -31.40 -23.85 -36.50
CA GLU A 276 -30.63 -22.90 -35.68
C GLU A 276 -31.51 -22.18 -34.64
N GLN A 277 -32.80 -22.03 -34.91
CA GLN A 277 -33.77 -21.46 -33.98
C GLN A 277 -33.72 -22.16 -32.60
N TYR A 278 -33.61 -23.48 -32.58
CA TYR A 278 -33.56 -24.24 -31.33
C TYR A 278 -32.29 -23.94 -30.53
N ALA A 279 -31.16 -23.77 -31.21
CA ALA A 279 -29.90 -23.41 -30.57
C ALA A 279 -29.96 -21.98 -29.97
N ILE A 280 -30.52 -21.03 -30.72
CA ILE A 280 -30.70 -19.64 -30.26
C ILE A 280 -31.60 -19.58 -29.03
N LYS A 281 -32.74 -20.29 -29.06
CA LYS A 281 -33.67 -20.37 -27.92
C LYS A 281 -33.03 -21.04 -26.70
N LYS A 282 -32.22 -22.08 -26.91
CA LYS A 282 -31.48 -22.71 -25.81
C LYS A 282 -30.41 -21.81 -25.21
N PHE A 283 -29.78 -20.95 -26.02
CA PHE A 283 -28.85 -19.94 -25.51
C PHE A 283 -29.58 -18.88 -24.66
N ALA A 284 -30.75 -18.39 -25.10
CA ALA A 284 -31.59 -17.49 -24.30
C ALA A 284 -31.97 -18.15 -22.96
N TYR A 285 -32.42 -19.40 -22.98
CA TYR A 285 -32.72 -20.17 -21.76
C TYR A 285 -31.51 -20.33 -20.83
N ALA A 286 -30.30 -20.48 -21.39
CA ALA A 286 -29.09 -20.57 -20.59
C ALA A 286 -28.80 -19.27 -19.81
N LEU A 287 -29.12 -18.10 -20.38
CA LEU A 287 -28.97 -16.82 -19.67
C LEU A 287 -29.91 -16.69 -18.46
N GLU A 288 -31.08 -17.32 -18.49
CA GLU A 288 -32.00 -17.34 -17.34
C GLU A 288 -31.50 -18.16 -16.15
N THR A 289 -30.48 -19.00 -16.33
CA THR A 289 -29.97 -19.84 -15.23
C THR A 289 -29.37 -18.99 -14.10
N LEU A 290 -28.73 -17.87 -14.43
CA LEU A 290 -28.13 -16.96 -13.46
C LEU A 290 -29.17 -16.31 -12.52
N PRO A 291 -30.24 -15.65 -13.02
CA PRO A 291 -31.30 -15.13 -12.15
C PRO A 291 -32.04 -16.22 -11.38
N LYS A 292 -32.24 -17.41 -11.97
CA LYS A 292 -32.80 -18.57 -11.25
C LYS A 292 -31.93 -18.97 -10.06
N SER A 293 -30.61 -19.10 -10.25
CA SER A 293 -29.70 -19.40 -9.16
C SER A 293 -29.65 -18.30 -8.09
N ILE A 294 -29.85 -17.02 -8.46
CA ILE A 294 -29.96 -15.94 -7.47
C ILE A 294 -31.27 -16.08 -6.67
N ALA A 295 -32.40 -16.39 -7.31
CA ALA A 295 -33.67 -16.63 -6.65
C ALA A 295 -33.61 -17.84 -5.70
N GLU A 296 -33.05 -18.96 -6.17
CA GLU A 296 -32.84 -20.17 -5.37
C GLU A 296 -31.99 -19.88 -4.12
N ASN A 297 -30.88 -19.13 -4.27
CA ASN A 297 -30.04 -18.73 -3.14
C ASN A 297 -30.74 -17.79 -2.15
N ALA A 298 -31.73 -17.02 -2.62
CA ALA A 298 -32.57 -16.16 -1.79
C ALA A 298 -33.77 -16.89 -1.18
N GLY A 299 -34.00 -18.16 -1.53
CA GLY A 299 -35.17 -18.94 -1.12
C GLY A 299 -36.47 -18.49 -1.79
N MET A 300 -36.38 -17.90 -2.98
CA MET A 300 -37.52 -17.51 -3.81
C MET A 300 -37.74 -18.54 -4.94
N ASP A 301 -39.01 -18.76 -5.29
CA ASP A 301 -39.42 -19.64 -6.40
C ASP A 301 -39.25 -18.98 -7.79
#